data_AF-A0A498QDU7-F1
#
_entry.id   AF-A0A498QDU7-F1
#
_cell.length_a   1.000
_cell.length_b   1.000
_cell.length_c   1.000
_cell.angle_alpha   90.00
_cell.angle_beta   90.00
_cell.angle_gamma   90.00
#
_symmetry.space_group_name_H-M   'P 1'
#
loop_
_entity.id
_entity.type
_entity.pdbx_description
1 polymer ?
#
loop_
_entity_poly.entity_id
_entity_poly.type
_entity_poly.pdbx_seq_one_letter_code
_entity_poly.pdbx_strand_id
1 'polypeptide(L)'
;MSLSCAAAWSSIVARIARLRLRPRISLTTNGIGLARRAIPLAAAGVDRVNASLDTLRPDRYQRITRRDRLWDVLAGLAAAKDAGLGPVKINAVLLRGVNDDEPTSLLRFALAHDHELRFIEQMPLDAQHGWDRGKMVEAEAILSSLRAEFELKDVSVIR
;
A
#
# COMPACT_ATOMS: atom_id res chain seq x y z
N MET A 1 10.09 -6.26 17.34
CA MET A 1 9.63 -7.56 16.82
C MET A 1 10.81 -8.52 16.94
N SER A 2 10.77 -9.46 17.87
CA SER A 2 11.90 -10.37 18.16
C SER A 2 12.23 -11.24 16.93
N LEU A 3 13.50 -11.67 16.82
CA LEU A 3 13.98 -12.58 15.77
C LEU A 3 13.15 -13.88 15.69
N SER A 4 12.60 -14.34 16.82
CA SER A 4 11.77 -15.56 16.87
C SER A 4 10.44 -15.43 16.11
N CYS A 5 9.81 -14.26 16.11
CA CYS A 5 8.51 -14.05 15.47
C CYS A 5 8.63 -13.95 13.94
N ALA A 6 9.70 -13.32 13.44
CA ALA A 6 9.96 -13.22 12.00
C ALA A 6 10.32 -14.57 11.36
N ALA A 7 11.08 -15.40 12.07
CA ALA A 7 11.41 -16.76 11.64
C ALA A 7 10.17 -17.68 11.62
N ALA A 8 9.31 -17.58 12.63
CA ALA A 8 8.08 -18.37 12.70
C ALA A 8 7.13 -18.08 11.53
N TRP A 9 6.97 -16.81 11.16
CA TRP A 9 6.07 -16.44 10.08
C TRP A 9 6.60 -16.81 8.68
N SER A 10 7.90 -16.64 8.44
CA SER A 10 8.50 -17.05 7.16
C SER A 10 8.35 -18.56 6.91
N SER A 11 8.39 -19.36 7.98
CA SER A 11 8.10 -20.80 7.92
C SER A 11 6.65 -21.11 7.52
N ILE A 12 5.67 -20.35 8.03
CA ILE A 12 4.26 -20.50 7.63
C ILE A 12 4.10 -20.24 6.13
N VAL A 13 4.65 -19.13 5.65
CA VAL A 13 4.59 -18.78 4.22
C VAL A 13 5.22 -19.88 3.36
N ALA A 14 6.41 -20.35 3.73
CA ALA A 14 7.10 -21.41 3.00
C ALA A 14 6.31 -22.73 2.98
N ARG A 15 5.61 -23.07 4.07
CA ARG A 15 4.75 -24.27 4.11
C ARG A 15 3.52 -24.12 3.21
N ILE A 16 2.89 -22.94 3.19
CA ILE A 16 1.76 -22.65 2.27
C ILE A 16 2.23 -22.69 0.82
N ALA A 17 3.41 -22.13 0.53
CA ALA A 17 3.98 -22.10 -0.81
C ALA A 17 4.29 -23.50 -1.37
N ARG A 18 4.44 -24.52 -0.51
CA ARG A 18 4.70 -25.92 -0.89
C ARG A 18 3.44 -26.77 -1.07
N LEU A 19 2.24 -26.21 -0.88
CA LEU A 19 1.01 -26.94 -1.14
C LEU A 19 0.93 -27.38 -2.61
N ARG A 20 0.43 -28.59 -2.87
CA ARG A 20 0.26 -29.13 -4.24
C ARG A 20 -0.55 -28.17 -5.13
N LEU A 21 -1.57 -27.55 -4.55
CA LEU A 21 -2.30 -26.43 -5.16
C LEU A 21 -1.83 -25.15 -4.48
N ARG A 22 -0.67 -24.63 -4.91
CA ARG A 22 -0.08 -23.41 -4.35
C ARG A 22 -1.00 -22.21 -4.63
N PRO A 23 -1.52 -21.51 -3.60
CA PRO A 23 -2.27 -20.27 -3.81
C PRO A 23 -1.32 -19.14 -4.23
N ARG A 24 -1.85 -18.07 -4.82
CA ARG A 24 -1.11 -16.80 -4.87
C ARG A 24 -1.07 -16.18 -3.48
N ILE A 25 0.12 -15.91 -2.98
CA ILE A 25 0.38 -15.40 -1.64
C ILE A 25 0.68 -13.90 -1.74
N SER A 26 -0.16 -13.11 -1.10
CA SER A 26 -0.03 -11.65 -1.04
C SER A 26 0.17 -11.22 0.40
N LEU A 27 1.13 -10.33 0.66
CA LEU A 27 1.35 -9.73 1.98
C LEU A 27 0.81 -8.30 1.99
N THR A 28 -0.04 -7.95 2.96
CA THR A 28 -0.38 -6.54 3.23
C THR A 28 0.47 -6.01 4.37
N THR A 29 1.08 -4.83 4.19
CA THR A 29 2.00 -4.22 5.16
C THR A 29 1.91 -2.70 5.15
N ASN A 30 2.38 -2.04 6.21
CA ASN A 30 2.62 -0.59 6.21
C ASN A 30 3.98 -0.22 5.60
N GLY A 31 4.74 -1.19 5.07
CA GLY A 31 6.03 -1.00 4.41
C GLY A 31 7.22 -0.80 5.37
N ILE A 32 6.99 -0.52 6.65
CA ILE A 32 8.08 -0.26 7.61
C ILE A 32 8.90 -1.54 7.81
N GLY A 33 10.19 -1.47 7.46
CA GLY A 33 11.12 -2.60 7.57
C GLY A 33 11.02 -3.61 6.42
N LEU A 34 10.19 -3.35 5.40
CA LEU A 34 10.08 -4.18 4.21
C LEU A 34 11.41 -4.28 3.47
N ALA A 35 12.21 -3.22 3.45
CA ALA A 35 13.53 -3.21 2.80
C ALA A 35 14.44 -4.36 3.24
N ARG A 36 14.46 -4.66 4.56
CA ARG A 36 15.27 -5.76 5.11
C ARG A 36 14.63 -7.13 4.92
N ARG A 37 13.34 -7.19 4.59
CA ARG A 37 12.55 -8.43 4.54
C ARG A 37 12.23 -8.87 3.12
N ALA A 38 12.31 -7.99 2.12
CA ALA A 38 11.89 -8.26 0.76
C ALA A 38 12.50 -9.55 0.17
N ILE A 39 13.82 -9.73 0.28
CA ILE A 39 14.49 -10.94 -0.21
C ILE A 39 14.04 -12.20 0.56
N PRO A 40 14.09 -12.24 1.91
CA PRO A 40 13.54 -13.38 2.67
C PRO A 40 12.07 -13.70 2.36
N LEU A 41 11.24 -12.68 2.11
CA LEU A 41 9.83 -12.83 1.75
C LEU A 41 9.65 -13.51 0.40
N ALA A 42 10.39 -13.06 -0.61
CA ALA A 42 10.38 -13.66 -1.94
C ALA A 42 10.87 -15.12 -1.86
N ALA A 43 11.96 -15.37 -1.13
CA ALA A 43 12.49 -16.71 -0.92
C ALA A 43 11.51 -17.64 -0.17
N ALA A 44 10.70 -17.09 0.75
CA ALA A 44 9.65 -17.85 1.43
C ALA A 44 8.45 -18.16 0.51
N GLY A 45 8.33 -17.50 -0.63
CA GLY A 45 7.29 -17.74 -1.62
C GLY A 45 6.13 -16.74 -1.60
N VAL A 46 6.32 -15.53 -1.04
CA VAL A 46 5.38 -14.42 -1.26
C VAL A 46 5.45 -13.99 -2.73
N ASP A 47 4.31 -13.88 -3.41
CA ASP A 47 4.26 -13.44 -4.81
C ASP A 47 4.27 -11.91 -4.93
N ARG A 48 3.51 -11.23 -4.06
CA ARG A 48 3.33 -9.77 -4.15
C ARG A 48 3.07 -9.10 -2.81
N VAL A 49 3.23 -7.78 -2.78
CA VAL A 49 2.93 -6.95 -1.60
C VAL A 49 1.84 -5.91 -1.90
N ASN A 50 0.99 -5.65 -0.90
CA ASN A 50 0.12 -4.48 -0.84
C ASN A 50 0.62 -3.59 0.31
N ALA A 51 1.08 -2.39 0.01
CA ALA A 51 1.64 -1.48 0.99
C ALA A 51 0.72 -0.28 1.22
N SER A 52 0.50 0.08 2.47
CA SER A 52 -0.16 1.34 2.82
C SER A 52 0.79 2.51 2.64
N LEU A 53 0.40 3.51 1.85
CA LEU A 53 1.11 4.77 1.67
C LEU A 53 0.10 5.87 1.33
N ASP A 54 -0.31 6.63 2.35
CA ASP A 54 -1.38 7.63 2.21
C ASP A 54 -0.89 8.99 1.71
N THR A 55 0.42 9.26 1.77
CA THR A 55 1.00 10.57 1.44
C THR A 55 2.47 10.43 1.10
N LEU A 56 2.97 11.31 0.23
CA LEU A 56 4.38 11.46 -0.11
C LEU A 56 5.05 12.60 0.68
N ARG A 57 4.31 13.30 1.55
CA ARG A 57 4.82 14.42 2.34
C ARG A 57 5.20 13.93 3.75
N PRO A 58 6.47 14.11 4.19
CA PRO A 58 6.93 13.60 5.49
C PRO A 58 6.12 14.11 6.69
N ASP A 59 5.75 15.39 6.70
CA ASP A 59 4.98 16.02 7.77
C ASP A 59 3.56 15.42 7.89
N ARG A 60 2.91 15.18 6.76
CA ARG A 60 1.60 14.51 6.70
C ARG A 60 1.71 13.04 7.06
N TYR A 61 2.76 12.35 6.60
CA TYR A 61 3.00 10.95 6.95
C TYR A 61 3.14 10.81 8.46
N GLN A 62 3.92 11.68 9.10
CA GLN A 62 4.08 11.69 10.55
C GLN A 62 2.76 11.99 11.26
N ARG A 63 1.95 12.93 10.75
CA ARG A 63 0.63 13.25 11.30
C ARG A 63 -0.34 12.07 11.22
N ILE A 64 -0.41 11.40 10.07
CA ILE A 64 -1.32 10.26 9.81
C ILE A 64 -0.88 9.02 10.61
N THR A 65 0.40 8.65 10.51
CA THR A 65 0.90 7.37 11.05
C THR A 65 1.45 7.46 12.48
N ARG A 66 1.61 8.69 12.99
CA ARG A 66 2.30 9.03 14.25
C ARG A 66 3.76 8.58 14.29
N ARG A 67 4.39 8.41 13.12
CA ARG A 67 5.78 7.94 12.96
C ARG A 67 6.47 8.71 11.84
N ASP A 68 7.70 9.13 12.05
CA ASP A 68 8.52 9.74 11.01
C ASP A 68 9.33 8.67 10.28
N ARG A 69 8.67 7.92 9.39
CA ARG A 69 9.23 6.71 8.74
C ARG A 69 8.89 6.59 7.26
N LEU A 70 8.51 7.70 6.61
CA LEU A 70 8.12 7.70 5.19
C LEU A 70 9.25 7.12 4.32
N TRP A 71 10.48 7.54 4.54
CA TRP A 71 11.64 7.09 3.76
C TRP A 71 11.89 5.58 3.88
N ASP A 72 11.62 4.97 5.03
CA ASP A 72 11.70 3.52 5.19
C ASP A 72 10.64 2.77 4.38
N VAL A 73 9.44 3.36 4.26
CA VAL A 73 8.36 2.80 3.43
C VAL A 73 8.76 2.87 1.97
N LEU A 74 9.23 4.02 1.49
CA LEU A 74 9.67 4.20 0.10
C LEU A 74 10.84 3.25 -0.26
N ALA A 75 11.83 3.14 0.62
CA ALA A 75 12.91 2.16 0.46
C ALA A 75 12.39 0.71 0.48
N GLY A 76 11.35 0.45 1.29
CA GLY A 76 10.68 -0.85 1.34
C GLY A 76 9.98 -1.21 0.04
N LEU A 77 9.28 -0.26 -0.59
CA LEU A 77 8.62 -0.45 -1.89
C LEU A 77 9.62 -0.77 -3.00
N ALA A 78 10.71 0.00 -3.06
CA ALA A 78 11.79 -0.24 -4.02
C ALA A 78 12.40 -1.65 -3.84
N ALA A 79 12.77 -2.00 -2.61
CA ALA A 79 13.34 -3.31 -2.30
C ALA A 79 12.38 -4.47 -2.59
N ALA A 80 11.07 -4.27 -2.39
CA ALA A 80 10.07 -5.28 -2.73
C ALA A 80 10.01 -5.53 -4.24
N LYS A 81 10.02 -4.46 -5.04
CA LYS A 81 10.11 -4.55 -6.50
C LYS A 81 11.39 -5.26 -6.93
N ASP A 82 12.54 -4.85 -6.39
CA ASP A 82 13.85 -5.43 -6.72
C ASP A 82 13.95 -6.91 -6.34
N ALA A 83 13.28 -7.33 -5.27
CA ALA A 83 13.20 -8.73 -4.85
C ALA A 83 12.20 -9.57 -5.68
N GLY A 84 11.52 -8.98 -6.67
CA GLY A 84 10.55 -9.66 -7.51
C GLY A 84 9.17 -9.85 -6.88
N LEU A 85 8.84 -9.11 -5.82
CA LEU A 85 7.51 -9.16 -5.17
C LEU A 85 6.50 -8.32 -5.96
N GLY A 86 6.14 -8.79 -7.16
CA GLY A 86 5.36 -8.05 -8.15
C GLY A 86 3.98 -8.64 -8.47
N PRO A 87 2.98 -7.81 -8.79
CA PRO A 87 3.03 -6.34 -8.79
C PRO A 87 2.99 -5.78 -7.36
N VAL A 88 3.73 -4.70 -7.10
CA VAL A 88 3.62 -3.94 -5.85
C VAL A 88 2.35 -3.09 -5.94
N LYS A 89 1.42 -3.30 -5.01
CA LYS A 89 0.20 -2.49 -4.90
C LYS A 89 0.34 -1.47 -3.78
N ILE A 90 -0.03 -0.22 -4.05
CA ILE A 90 -0.13 0.84 -3.05
C ILE A 90 -1.60 1.06 -2.74
N ASN A 91 -1.93 1.03 -1.45
CA ASN A 91 -3.24 1.40 -0.95
C ASN A 91 -3.12 2.76 -0.24
N ALA A 92 -3.89 3.74 -0.68
CA ALA A 92 -3.92 5.08 -0.10
C ALA A 92 -5.34 5.42 0.37
N VAL A 93 -5.49 5.87 1.61
CA VAL A 93 -6.71 6.46 2.14
C VAL A 93 -6.56 7.98 2.15
N LEU A 94 -7.47 8.66 1.47
CA LEU A 94 -7.49 10.12 1.43
C LEU A 94 -8.46 10.67 2.49
N LEU A 95 -7.99 11.69 3.19
CA LEU A 95 -8.67 12.37 4.26
C LEU A 95 -8.77 13.85 3.90
N ARG A 96 -10.00 14.40 3.92
CA ARG A 96 -10.26 15.78 3.54
C ARG A 96 -9.48 16.76 4.43
N GLY A 97 -8.83 17.76 3.82
CA GLY A 97 -8.02 18.75 4.50
C GLY A 97 -6.70 18.22 5.06
N VAL A 98 -6.33 16.97 4.76
CA VAL A 98 -5.07 16.36 5.20
C VAL A 98 -4.18 16.01 4.01
N ASN A 99 -4.66 15.18 3.09
CA ASN A 99 -3.91 14.66 1.93
C ASN A 99 -4.77 14.56 0.67
N ASP A 100 -5.94 15.20 0.65
CA ASP A 100 -6.90 15.20 -0.47
C ASP A 100 -6.40 15.98 -1.71
N ASP A 101 -5.29 16.69 -1.59
CA ASP A 101 -4.53 17.34 -2.66
C ASP A 101 -3.43 16.44 -3.28
N GLU A 102 -3.19 15.24 -2.76
CA GLU A 102 -2.15 14.32 -3.24
C GLU A 102 -2.54 13.23 -4.26
N PRO A 103 -3.80 13.04 -4.71
CA PRO A 103 -4.13 11.97 -5.67
C PRO A 103 -3.20 11.90 -6.88
N THR A 104 -2.99 13.04 -7.55
CA THR A 104 -2.14 13.11 -8.74
C THR A 104 -0.69 12.75 -8.41
N SER A 105 -0.15 13.29 -7.32
CA SER A 105 1.23 13.02 -6.90
C SER A 105 1.46 11.54 -6.56
N LEU A 106 0.49 10.91 -5.89
CA LEU A 106 0.51 9.48 -5.61
C LEU A 106 0.45 8.66 -6.90
N LEU A 107 -0.40 9.04 -7.86
CA LEU A 107 -0.49 8.34 -9.15
C LEU A 107 0.81 8.48 -9.95
N ARG A 108 1.40 9.68 -10.01
CA ARG A 108 2.72 9.90 -10.65
C ARG A 108 3.79 9.00 -10.07
N PHE A 109 3.86 8.95 -8.74
CA PHE A 109 4.81 8.08 -8.04
C PHE A 109 4.57 6.61 -8.40
N ALA A 110 3.33 6.15 -8.33
CA ALA A 110 3.01 4.76 -8.65
C ALA A 110 3.40 4.40 -10.10
N LEU A 111 3.07 5.25 -11.07
CA LEU A 111 3.44 5.06 -12.48
C LEU A 111 4.97 5.06 -12.69
N ALA A 112 5.69 6.01 -12.08
CA ALA A 112 7.15 6.10 -12.19
C ALA A 112 7.88 4.86 -11.65
N HIS A 113 7.26 4.16 -10.69
CA HIS A 113 7.82 2.98 -10.06
C HIS A 113 7.18 1.66 -10.51
N ASP A 114 6.28 1.67 -11.51
CA ASP A 114 5.55 0.48 -11.96
C ASP A 114 4.81 -0.21 -10.79
N HIS A 115 4.04 0.60 -10.06
CA HIS A 115 3.19 0.18 -8.96
C HIS A 115 1.71 0.36 -9.32
N GLU A 116 0.86 -0.51 -8.79
CA GLU A 116 -0.59 -0.38 -8.91
C GLU A 116 -1.12 0.45 -7.75
N LEU A 117 -1.71 1.62 -8.01
CA LEU A 117 -2.31 2.46 -6.97
C LEU A 117 -3.81 2.16 -6.81
N ARG A 118 -4.25 2.09 -5.56
CA ARG A 118 -5.65 2.02 -5.17
C ARG A 118 -5.96 3.10 -4.15
N PHE A 119 -6.90 3.95 -4.49
CA PHE A 119 -7.56 4.78 -3.49
C PHE A 119 -8.62 3.94 -2.78
N ILE A 120 -8.64 4.03 -1.45
CA ILE A 120 -9.60 3.35 -0.60
C ILE A 120 -10.38 4.42 0.15
N GLU A 121 -11.69 4.37 0.06
CA GLU A 121 -12.57 5.23 0.84
C GLU A 121 -12.45 4.90 2.32
N GLN A 122 -12.37 5.92 3.16
CA GLN A 122 -12.30 5.73 4.60
C GLN A 122 -13.56 5.04 5.12
N MET A 123 -13.44 3.79 5.57
CA MET A 123 -14.52 3.09 6.26
C MET A 123 -14.54 3.47 7.75
N PRO A 124 -15.69 3.85 8.33
CA PRO A 124 -15.79 4.03 9.77
C PRO A 124 -15.57 2.72 10.50
N LEU A 125 -14.68 2.73 11.50
CA LEU A 125 -14.48 1.63 12.42
C LEU A 125 -14.87 2.02 13.85
N ASP A 126 -15.86 2.89 14.05
CA ASP A 126 -16.26 3.29 15.40
C ASP A 126 -17.74 3.00 15.68
N ALA A 127 -17.97 2.18 16.71
CA ALA A 127 -19.24 2.04 17.43
C ALA A 127 -19.62 3.30 18.25
N GLN A 128 -18.81 4.36 18.17
CA GLN A 128 -19.03 5.64 18.81
C GLN A 128 -19.11 6.73 17.74
N HIS A 129 -20.28 6.87 17.08
CA HIS A 129 -20.86 8.01 16.34
C HIS A 129 -19.99 9.19 15.83
N GLY A 130 -18.68 9.02 15.60
CA GLY A 130 -17.72 10.07 15.24
C GLY A 130 -17.40 10.11 13.75
N TRP A 131 -18.07 9.29 12.96
CA TRP A 131 -17.89 9.29 11.52
C TRP A 131 -18.67 10.43 10.89
N ASP A 132 -17.91 11.41 10.43
CA ASP A 132 -18.40 12.54 9.67
C ASP A 132 -18.17 12.26 8.18
N ARG A 133 -19.26 12.02 7.43
CA ARG A 133 -19.22 11.91 5.95
C ARG A 133 -18.52 13.09 5.30
N GLY A 134 -18.59 14.28 5.91
CA GLY A 134 -17.94 15.48 5.42
C GLY A 134 -16.41 15.37 5.34
N LYS A 135 -15.79 14.43 6.08
CA LYS A 135 -14.33 14.22 6.06
C LYS A 135 -13.86 13.22 5.01
N MET A 136 -14.79 12.53 4.35
CA MET A 136 -14.47 11.58 3.29
C MET A 136 -14.19 12.30 1.97
N VAL A 137 -13.22 11.78 1.22
CA VAL A 137 -12.97 12.15 -0.18
C VAL A 137 -13.67 11.13 -1.06
N GLU A 138 -14.64 11.57 -1.84
CA GLU A 138 -15.43 10.70 -2.72
C GLU A 138 -14.63 10.30 -3.97
N ALA A 139 -14.92 9.12 -4.52
CA ALA A 139 -14.29 8.64 -5.74
C ALA A 139 -14.36 9.64 -6.91
N GLU A 140 -15.48 10.34 -7.10
CA GLU A 140 -15.62 11.30 -8.20
C GLU A 140 -14.70 12.52 -8.04
N ALA A 141 -14.47 12.98 -6.80
CA ALA A 141 -13.52 14.06 -6.54
C ALA A 141 -12.08 13.63 -6.88
N ILE A 142 -11.73 12.38 -6.54
CA ILE A 142 -10.44 11.79 -6.89
C ILE A 142 -10.32 11.69 -8.42
N LEU A 143 -11.29 11.08 -9.10
CA LEU A 143 -11.29 10.94 -10.56
C LEU A 143 -11.21 12.30 -11.26
N SER A 144 -11.94 13.31 -10.79
CA SER A 144 -11.87 14.67 -11.32
C SER A 144 -10.48 15.27 -11.20
N SER A 145 -9.81 15.10 -10.05
CA SER A 145 -8.44 15.58 -9.86
C SER A 145 -7.45 14.90 -10.81
N LEU A 146 -7.61 13.59 -11.04
CA LEU A 146 -6.74 12.82 -11.93
C LEU A 146 -6.97 13.17 -13.40
N ARG A 147 -8.23 13.37 -13.83
CA ARG A 147 -8.58 13.75 -15.21
C ARG A 147 -8.00 15.10 -15.64
N ALA A 148 -7.65 15.97 -14.69
CA ALA A 148 -6.97 17.23 -14.99
C ALA A 148 -5.56 17.03 -15.57
N GLU A 149 -4.92 15.89 -15.30
CA GLU A 149 -3.51 15.65 -15.62
C GLU A 149 -3.27 14.31 -16.36
N PHE A 150 -4.26 13.42 -16.39
CA PHE A 150 -4.17 12.09 -16.98
C PHE A 150 -5.39 11.74 -17.84
N GLU A 151 -5.17 10.98 -18.92
CA GLU A 151 -6.25 10.31 -19.66
C GLU A 151 -6.65 9.04 -18.91
N LEU A 152 -7.90 8.99 -18.43
CA LEU A 152 -8.44 7.81 -17.74
C LEU A 152 -9.32 7.00 -18.68
N LYS A 153 -9.16 5.68 -18.66
CA LYS A 153 -10.02 4.73 -19.37
C LYS A 153 -10.57 3.74 -18.37
N ASP A 154 -11.87 3.49 -18.47
CA ASP A 154 -12.49 2.42 -17.71
C ASP A 154 -11.95 1.08 -18.22
N VAL A 155 -11.44 0.28 -17.28
CA VAL A 155 -11.01 -1.08 -17.53
C VAL A 155 -12.02 -2.03 -16.92
N SER A 156 -12.50 -2.99 -17.70
CA SER A 156 -13.31 -4.09 -17.16
C SER A 156 -12.50 -4.80 -16.08
N VAL A 157 -13.08 -4.95 -14.88
CA VAL A 157 -12.44 -5.47 -13.64
C VAL A 157 -11.33 -6.50 -13.92
N ILE A 158 -10.07 -6.13 -13.63
CA ILE A 158 -8.91 -7.02 -13.73
C ILE A 158 -9.06 -8.09 -12.63
N ARG A 159 -9.28 -9.35 -13.03
CA ARG A 159 -9.35 -10.53 -12.13
C ARG A 159 -7.97 -10.89 -11.57
#